data_AF-A0A9D8G8N5-F1
#
_entry.id   AF-A0A9D8G8N5-F1
#
_cell.length_a   1.000
_cell.length_b   1.000
_cell.length_c   1.000
_cell.angle_alpha   90.00
_cell.angle_beta   90.00
_cell.angle_gamma   90.00
#
_symmetry.space_group_name_H-M   'P 1'
#
loop_
_entity.id
_entity.type
_entity.pdbx_description
1 polymer ?
#
loop_
_entity_poly.entity_id
_entity_poly.type
_entity_poly.pdbx_seq_one_letter_code
_entity_poly.pdbx_strand_id
1 'polypeptide(L)'
;ERKVCGILTERALSPRALVLGVGLNVHQTAKDFPPALRQSAGSLRMAGDRPWSRQALLVAFLRDFAKAYELWRSDRFGAILAECRRRMSTLGRHVLLHVGAPAADSTARLSSPKPELVAGPPVVSHERTRQSESFHAVARRVEGTVMGLDDDGSLVLRETTGIVSRWHSGDVEVVRWTETKNA
;
A
#
# COMPACT_ATOMS: atom_id res chain seq x y z
N GLU A 1 5.78 2.16 16.61
CA GLU A 1 5.11 2.63 15.39
C GLU A 1 3.68 2.11 15.34
N ARG A 2 2.74 2.91 14.82
CA ARG A 2 1.32 2.57 14.72
C ARG A 2 0.78 3.02 13.35
N LYS A 3 -0.01 2.18 12.70
CA LYS A 3 -0.64 2.47 11.41
C LYS A 3 -1.80 3.44 11.60
N VAL A 4 -1.74 4.58 10.93
CA VAL A 4 -2.78 5.63 10.99
C VAL A 4 -3.63 5.70 9.72
N CYS A 5 -3.12 5.19 8.59
CA CYS A 5 -3.84 5.19 7.32
C CYS A 5 -3.59 3.92 6.50
N GLY A 6 -4.42 3.69 5.50
CA GLY A 6 -4.25 2.68 4.47
C GLY A 6 -4.75 3.21 3.13
N ILE A 7 -4.06 2.84 2.06
CA ILE A 7 -4.42 3.16 0.68
C ILE A 7 -4.55 1.82 -0.06
N LEU A 8 -5.64 1.64 -0.78
CA LEU A 8 -5.91 0.48 -1.63
C LEU A 8 -6.29 0.97 -3.02
N THR A 9 -5.72 0.35 -4.06
CA THR A 9 -6.06 0.63 -5.45
C THR A 9 -6.60 -0.63 -6.09
N GLU A 10 -7.80 -0.54 -6.65
CA GLU A 10 -8.45 -1.65 -7.36
C GLU A 10 -8.69 -1.27 -8.82
N ARG A 11 -8.57 -2.25 -9.72
CA ARG A 11 -8.84 -2.06 -11.15
C ARG A 11 -10.26 -2.50 -11.47
N ALA A 12 -11.10 -1.58 -11.94
CA ALA A 12 -12.35 -1.90 -12.60
C ALA A 12 -12.10 -2.23 -14.07
N LEU A 13 -12.67 -3.32 -14.56
CA LEU A 13 -12.51 -3.76 -15.95
C LEU A 13 -13.54 -3.14 -16.89
N SER A 14 -14.73 -2.81 -16.37
CA SER A 14 -15.82 -2.17 -17.13
C SER A 14 -16.67 -1.26 -16.22
N PRO A 15 -16.65 0.07 -16.42
CA PRO A 15 -15.70 0.79 -17.27
C PRO A 15 -14.26 0.58 -16.79
N ARG A 16 -13.28 0.74 -17.69
CA ARG A 16 -11.86 0.66 -17.33
C ARG A 16 -11.51 1.84 -16.42
N ALA A 17 -11.31 1.58 -15.14
CA ALA A 17 -10.97 2.60 -14.15
C ALA A 17 -10.05 2.05 -13.06
N LEU A 18 -9.36 2.96 -12.37
CA LEU A 18 -8.69 2.66 -11.10
C LEU A 18 -9.51 3.31 -9.99
N VAL A 19 -9.91 2.53 -9.00
CA VAL A 19 -10.62 2.99 -7.81
C VAL A 19 -9.61 3.06 -6.66
N LEU A 20 -9.44 4.25 -6.10
CA LEU A 20 -8.55 4.50 -4.98
C LEU A 20 -9.36 4.62 -3.68
N GLY A 21 -9.21 3.65 -2.78
CA GLY A 21 -9.73 3.72 -1.42
C GLY A 21 -8.69 4.26 -0.46
N VAL A 22 -9.00 5.32 0.29
CA VAL A 22 -8.11 5.89 1.31
C VAL A 22 -8.82 5.93 2.66
N GLY A 23 -8.28 5.18 3.62
CA GLY A 23 -8.73 5.18 5.01
C GLY A 23 -7.74 5.94 5.90
N LEU A 24 -8.25 6.86 6.74
CA LEU A 24 -7.46 7.60 7.72
C LEU A 24 -8.14 7.57 9.09
N ASN A 25 -7.42 7.09 10.10
CA ASN A 25 -7.87 7.10 11.48
C ASN A 25 -7.65 8.50 12.07
N VAL A 26 -8.74 9.23 12.35
CA VAL A 26 -8.66 10.61 12.82
C VAL A 26 -8.87 10.69 14.34
N HIS A 27 -10.05 10.29 14.84
CA HIS A 27 -10.46 10.55 16.22
C HIS A 27 -10.47 9.32 17.13
N GLN A 28 -10.21 8.13 16.59
CA GLN A 28 -10.22 6.88 17.35
C GLN A 28 -9.22 6.93 18.51
N THR A 29 -9.64 6.45 19.67
CA THR A 29 -8.80 6.17 20.83
C THR A 29 -8.37 4.71 20.82
N ALA A 30 -7.44 4.32 21.70
CA ALA A 30 -7.02 2.93 21.82
C ALA A 30 -8.17 1.95 22.12
N LYS A 31 -9.24 2.41 22.80
CA LYS A 31 -10.40 1.57 23.16
C LYS A 31 -11.30 1.27 21.97
N ASP A 32 -11.31 2.15 20.96
CA ASP A 32 -12.13 2.03 19.75
C ASP A 32 -11.59 0.99 18.77
N PHE A 33 -10.33 0.56 18.93
CA PHE A 33 -9.75 -0.53 18.16
C PHE A 33 -10.04 -1.90 18.81
N PRO A 34 -10.33 -2.94 18.01
CA PRO A 34 -10.38 -4.32 18.48
C PRO A 34 -9.09 -4.69 19.24
N PRO A 35 -9.14 -5.53 20.29
CA PRO A 35 -7.98 -5.85 21.13
C PRO A 35 -6.72 -6.23 20.34
N ALA A 36 -6.86 -7.05 19.30
CA ALA A 36 -5.77 -7.48 18.43
C ALA A 36 -5.04 -6.34 17.70
N LEU A 37 -5.70 -5.20 17.47
CA LEU A 37 -5.15 -4.06 16.73
C LEU A 37 -4.66 -2.94 17.66
N ARG A 38 -4.94 -3.01 18.97
CA ARG A 38 -4.63 -1.91 19.90
C ARG A 38 -3.14 -1.61 20.05
N GLN A 39 -2.24 -2.49 19.63
CA GLN A 39 -0.80 -2.24 19.65
C GLN A 39 -0.25 -1.72 18.32
N SER A 40 -0.91 -2.05 17.21
CA SER A 40 -0.43 -1.77 15.85
C SER A 40 -1.19 -0.65 15.16
N ALA A 41 -2.44 -0.37 15.53
CA ALA A 41 -3.23 0.73 15.00
C ALA A 41 -3.04 2.02 15.83
N GLY A 42 -3.21 3.15 15.15
CA GLY A 42 -3.19 4.48 15.74
C GLY A 42 -4.13 5.43 15.00
N SER A 43 -4.23 6.67 15.48
CA SER A 43 -5.01 7.75 14.88
C SER A 43 -4.30 9.08 15.04
N LEU A 44 -4.76 10.11 14.31
CA LEU A 44 -4.24 11.47 14.47
C LEU A 44 -4.44 12.03 15.88
N ARG A 45 -5.57 11.70 16.53
CA ARG A 45 -5.82 12.03 17.95
C ARG A 45 -4.78 11.40 18.87
N MET A 46 -4.38 10.16 18.62
CA MET A 46 -3.38 9.47 19.44
C MET A 46 -1.95 9.98 19.19
N ALA A 47 -1.70 10.62 18.04
CA ALA A 47 -0.39 11.11 17.64
C ALA A 47 -0.13 12.56 18.07
N GLY A 48 -1.15 13.34 18.45
CA GLY A 48 -0.98 14.71 18.88
C GLY A 48 -2.21 15.28 19.56
N ASP A 49 -1.98 16.20 20.50
CA ASP A 49 -3.01 16.81 21.34
C ASP A 49 -3.58 18.09 20.70
N ARG A 50 -4.19 17.93 19.53
CA ARG A 50 -4.86 19.03 18.84
C ARG A 50 -6.21 18.60 18.26
N PRO A 51 -7.17 19.54 18.11
CA PRO A 51 -8.38 19.26 17.37
C PRO A 51 -8.07 19.01 15.90
N TRP A 52 -8.78 18.06 15.30
CA TRP A 52 -8.65 17.70 13.89
C TRP A 52 -9.99 17.91 13.18
N SER A 53 -10.03 18.74 12.13
CA SER A 53 -11.20 18.83 11.26
C SER A 53 -11.07 17.81 10.13
N ARG A 54 -12.01 16.85 10.06
CA ARG A 54 -12.06 15.86 8.96
C ARG A 54 -12.19 16.52 7.59
N GLN A 55 -12.94 17.64 7.51
CA GLN A 55 -13.08 18.41 6.28
C GLN A 55 -11.75 19.08 5.88
N ALA A 56 -11.06 19.71 6.82
CA ALA A 56 -9.77 20.33 6.54
C ALA A 56 -8.71 19.29 6.13
N LEU A 57 -8.72 18.11 6.76
CA LEU A 57 -7.87 16.98 6.39
C LEU A 57 -8.18 16.48 4.97
N LEU A 58 -9.45 16.32 4.62
CA LEU A 58 -9.85 15.90 3.28
C LEU A 58 -9.41 16.92 2.22
N VAL A 59 -9.63 18.21 2.46
CA VAL A 59 -9.20 19.28 1.55
C VAL A 59 -7.68 19.28 1.38
N ALA A 60 -6.92 19.15 2.47
CA ALA A 60 -5.47 19.05 2.41
C ALA A 60 -5.01 17.82 1.63
N PHE A 61 -5.60 16.65 1.91
CA PHE A 61 -5.33 15.42 1.19
C PHE A 61 -5.61 15.56 -0.31
N LEU A 62 -6.79 16.04 -0.70
CA LEU A 62 -7.15 16.18 -2.11
C LEU A 62 -6.23 17.17 -2.85
N ARG A 63 -5.82 18.24 -2.18
CA ARG A 63 -4.88 19.22 -2.74
C ARG A 63 -3.50 18.58 -2.99
N ASP A 64 -2.98 17.83 -2.04
CA ASP A 64 -1.67 17.20 -2.18
C ASP A 64 -1.72 16.00 -3.13
N PHE A 65 -2.83 15.26 -3.15
CA PHE A 65 -3.10 14.22 -4.13
C PHE A 65 -3.14 14.78 -5.55
N ALA A 66 -3.84 15.90 -5.78
CA ALA A 66 -3.88 16.55 -7.09
C ALA A 66 -2.48 16.96 -7.57
N LYS A 67 -1.64 17.52 -6.69
CA LYS A 67 -0.24 17.84 -7.03
C LYS A 67 0.56 16.59 -7.41
N ALA A 68 0.45 15.52 -6.62
CA ALA A 68 1.14 14.27 -6.89
C ALA A 68 0.66 13.65 -8.21
N TYR A 69 -0.64 13.72 -8.48
CA TYR A 69 -1.22 13.26 -9.73
C TYR A 69 -0.74 14.07 -10.94
N GLU A 70 -0.59 15.39 -10.82
CA GLU A 70 0.00 16.23 -11.88
C GLU A 70 1.47 15.93 -12.13
N LEU A 71 2.26 15.67 -11.08
CA LEU A 71 3.64 15.20 -11.24
C LEU A 71 3.69 13.88 -12.00
N TRP A 72 2.81 12.94 -11.65
CA TRP A 72 2.71 11.66 -12.35
C TRP A 72 2.28 11.83 -13.82
N ARG A 73 1.26 12.66 -14.08
CA ARG A 73 0.82 12.99 -15.46
C ARG A 73 1.90 13.71 -16.26
N SER A 74 2.81 14.42 -15.61
CA SER A 74 3.89 15.18 -16.25
C SER A 74 5.19 14.36 -16.40
N ASP A 75 5.12 13.04 -16.28
CA ASP A 75 6.28 12.13 -16.39
C ASP A 75 7.39 12.40 -15.35
N ARG A 76 6.99 12.92 -14.18
CA ARG A 76 7.87 13.22 -13.04
C ARG A 76 7.68 12.21 -11.91
N PHE A 77 7.38 10.95 -12.25
CA PHE A 77 7.16 9.88 -11.27
C PHE A 77 8.35 9.67 -10.32
N GLY A 78 9.58 9.85 -10.81
CA GLY A 78 10.79 9.78 -9.98
C GLY A 78 10.80 10.75 -8.79
N ALA A 79 10.16 11.92 -8.90
CA ALA A 79 10.04 12.86 -7.78
C ALA A 79 9.11 12.33 -6.68
N ILE A 80 8.05 11.61 -7.07
CA ILE A 80 7.13 10.94 -6.14
C ILE A 80 7.87 9.79 -5.44
N LEU A 81 8.60 8.95 -6.20
CA LEU A 81 9.39 7.86 -5.65
C LEU A 81 10.47 8.34 -4.68
N ALA A 82 11.16 9.44 -5.00
CA ALA A 82 12.14 10.03 -4.09
C ALA A 82 11.52 10.39 -2.73
N GLU A 83 10.33 10.98 -2.73
CA GLU A 83 9.62 11.32 -1.50
C GLU A 83 9.14 10.07 -0.75
N CYS A 84 8.67 9.05 -1.46
CA CYS A 84 8.32 7.75 -0.88
C CYS A 84 9.54 7.11 -0.19
N ARG A 85 10.69 7.03 -0.87
CA ARG A 85 11.94 6.49 -0.32
C ARG A 85 12.36 7.22 0.95
N ARG A 86 12.30 8.55 0.95
CA ARG A 86 12.68 9.40 2.09
C ARG A 86 11.79 9.18 3.33
N ARG A 87 10.53 8.81 3.14
CA ARG A 87 9.54 8.60 4.22
C ARG A 87 9.32 7.13 4.58
N MET A 88 10.01 6.21 3.92
CA MET A 88 9.78 4.79 4.08
C MET A 88 10.26 4.31 5.46
N SER A 89 9.32 3.94 6.34
CA SER A 89 9.63 3.48 7.70
C SER A 89 10.26 2.09 7.76
N THR A 90 10.27 1.35 6.65
CA THR A 90 10.86 0.02 6.51
C THR A 90 12.30 0.04 5.99
N LEU A 91 12.81 1.18 5.51
CA LEU A 91 14.15 1.26 4.93
C LEU A 91 15.23 0.77 5.91
N GLY A 92 16.10 -0.13 5.44
CA GLY A 92 17.17 -0.73 6.24
C GLY A 92 16.72 -1.72 7.31
N ARG A 93 15.42 -2.00 7.43
CA ARG A 93 14.88 -2.93 8.42
C ARG A 93 14.76 -4.33 7.85
N HIS A 94 14.86 -5.30 8.76
CA HIS A 94 14.63 -6.70 8.47
C HIS A 94 13.12 -6.99 8.46
N VAL A 95 12.63 -7.63 7.39
CA VAL A 95 11.21 -7.84 7.15
C VAL A 95 10.92 -9.25 6.66
N LEU A 96 9.69 -9.69 6.90
CA LEU A 96 9.07 -10.85 6.27
C LEU A 96 8.06 -10.34 5.24
N LEU A 97 8.29 -10.68 3.97
CA LEU A 97 7.39 -10.39 2.86
C LEU A 97 6.52 -11.62 2.59
N HIS A 98 5.21 -11.43 2.61
CA HIS A 98 4.22 -12.42 2.23
C HIS A 98 3.69 -12.09 0.84
N VAL A 99 3.92 -12.99 -0.12
CA VAL A 99 3.50 -12.81 -1.50
C VAL A 99 2.38 -13.80 -1.79
N GLY A 100 1.23 -13.26 -2.18
CA GLY A 100 0.10 -14.06 -2.62
C GLY A 100 0.45 -14.88 -3.87
N ALA A 101 -0.33 -15.92 -4.12
CA ALA A 101 -0.29 -16.62 -5.40
C ALA A 101 -0.40 -15.60 -6.55
N PRO A 102 0.33 -15.78 -7.66
CA PRO A 102 0.08 -14.99 -8.86
C PRO A 102 -1.40 -15.14 -9.21
N ALA A 103 -2.13 -14.04 -9.32
CA ALA A 103 -3.45 -14.10 -9.92
C ALA A 103 -3.28 -14.63 -11.35
N ALA A 104 -4.13 -15.58 -11.76
CA ALA A 104 -4.04 -16.25 -13.07
C ALA A 104 -4.07 -15.28 -14.28
N ASP A 105 -4.36 -14.00 -14.05
CA ASP A 105 -4.50 -12.92 -15.03
C ASP A 105 -3.44 -11.79 -14.88
N SER A 106 -2.31 -12.06 -14.20
CA SER A 106 -1.30 -11.05 -13.88
C SER A 106 -0.21 -10.82 -14.95
N THR A 107 -0.26 -11.50 -16.10
CA THR A 107 0.75 -11.35 -17.18
C THR A 107 0.53 -10.14 -18.09
N ALA A 108 -0.48 -9.31 -17.86
CA ALA A 108 -0.64 -8.06 -18.61
C ALA A 108 0.45 -7.06 -18.21
N ARG A 109 1.52 -6.96 -19.02
CA ARG A 109 2.44 -5.81 -19.00
C ARG A 109 1.61 -4.52 -19.02
N LEU A 110 1.75 -3.69 -17.98
CA LEU A 110 1.21 -2.34 -18.00
C LEU A 110 1.92 -1.54 -19.10
N SER A 111 1.37 -1.49 -20.31
CA SER A 111 1.46 -0.29 -21.13
C SER A 111 0.15 0.47 -20.94
N SER A 112 0.11 1.35 -19.94
CA SER A 112 -1.08 2.15 -19.68
C SER A 112 -0.98 3.47 -20.45
N PRO A 113 -1.93 3.82 -21.35
CA PRO A 113 -2.19 5.22 -21.62
C PRO A 113 -2.63 5.90 -20.30
N LYS A 114 -2.23 7.16 -20.09
CA LYS A 114 -2.53 7.93 -18.87
C LYS A 114 -4.05 7.99 -18.65
N PRO A 115 -4.60 7.46 -17.54
CA PRO A 115 -6.03 7.55 -17.24
C PRO A 115 -6.41 9.00 -16.95
N GLU A 116 -7.58 9.40 -17.43
CA GLU A 116 -8.21 10.70 -17.19
C GLU A 116 -9.22 10.57 -16.05
N LEU A 117 -9.24 11.54 -15.14
CA LEU A 117 -10.13 11.53 -13.98
C LEU A 117 -11.56 11.86 -14.42
N VAL A 118 -12.44 10.85 -14.48
CA VAL A 118 -13.87 11.06 -14.74
C VAL A 118 -14.63 11.06 -13.41
N ALA A 119 -15.21 12.19 -13.03
CA ALA A 119 -16.12 12.31 -11.90
C ALA A 119 -17.57 12.06 -12.37
N GLY A 120 -18.18 10.95 -11.96
CA GLY A 120 -19.60 10.64 -12.20
C GLY A 120 -20.03 9.33 -11.53
N PRO A 121 -21.31 9.18 -11.13
CA PRO A 121 -21.75 7.97 -10.45
C PRO A 121 -21.78 6.77 -11.41
N PRO A 122 -21.34 5.57 -11.00
CA PRO A 122 -21.37 4.39 -11.86
C PRO A 122 -22.80 3.84 -11.99
N VAL A 123 -23.24 3.59 -13.23
CA VAL A 123 -24.44 2.80 -13.54
C VAL A 123 -24.03 1.33 -13.61
N VAL A 124 -24.70 0.46 -12.85
CA VAL A 124 -24.38 -0.97 -12.75
C VAL A 124 -25.35 -1.76 -13.64
N SER A 125 -24.82 -2.53 -14.59
CA SER A 125 -25.53 -3.64 -15.23
C SER A 125 -24.80 -4.94 -14.92
N HIS A 126 -25.52 -5.89 -14.33
CA HIS A 126 -25.00 -7.21 -13.95
C HIS A 126 -24.94 -8.13 -15.16
N GLU A 127 -23.82 -8.83 -15.34
CA GLU A 127 -23.82 -10.21 -15.82
C GLU A 127 -22.55 -10.92 -15.35
N ARG A 128 -22.75 -12.10 -14.74
CA ARG A 128 -21.73 -12.97 -14.15
C ARG A 128 -21.68 -14.26 -14.97
N THR A 129 -20.51 -14.66 -15.41
CA THR A 129 -20.25 -16.06 -15.77
C THR A 129 -18.91 -16.48 -15.19
N ARG A 130 -18.94 -17.37 -14.20
CA ARG A 130 -17.77 -18.01 -13.60
C ARG A 130 -17.52 -19.33 -14.33
N GLN A 131 -16.31 -19.54 -14.81
CA GLN A 131 -15.73 -20.88 -14.89
C GLN A 131 -14.34 -20.82 -14.22
N SER A 132 -14.14 -21.72 -13.26
CA SER A 132 -12.97 -21.81 -12.39
C SER A 132 -12.21 -23.10 -12.70
N GLU A 133 -10.97 -22.99 -13.15
CA GLU A 133 -10.00 -24.09 -13.11
C GLU A 133 -8.97 -23.83 -12.01
N SER A 134 -8.78 -24.83 -11.16
CA SER A 134 -8.11 -24.75 -9.88
C SER A 134 -6.60 -24.99 -10.01
N PHE A 135 -5.79 -23.94 -10.08
CA PHE A 135 -4.34 -24.03 -9.87
C PHE A 135 -4.02 -23.73 -8.40
N HIS A 136 -3.50 -24.72 -7.67
CA HIS A 136 -2.98 -24.55 -6.30
C HIS A 136 -1.64 -23.83 -6.35
N ALA A 137 -1.65 -22.50 -6.37
CA ALA A 137 -0.44 -21.69 -6.26
C ALA A 137 -0.10 -21.44 -4.78
N VAL A 138 1.12 -21.80 -4.39
CA VAL A 138 1.62 -21.72 -3.00
C VAL A 138 2.00 -20.27 -2.67
N ALA A 139 1.47 -19.74 -1.57
CA ALA A 139 1.88 -18.44 -1.03
C ALA A 139 3.37 -18.49 -0.63
N ARG A 140 4.17 -17.53 -1.11
CA ARG A 140 5.61 -17.47 -0.86
C ARG A 140 5.91 -16.52 0.31
N ARG A 141 6.83 -16.91 1.19
CA ARG A 141 7.41 -16.05 2.22
C ARG A 141 8.86 -15.77 1.89
N VAL A 142 9.27 -14.51 2.00
CA VAL A 142 10.65 -14.08 1.71
C VAL A 142 11.13 -13.20 2.85
N GLU A 143 12.27 -13.52 3.42
CA GLU A 143 12.86 -12.80 4.54
C GLU A 143 14.12 -12.06 4.10
N GLY A 144 14.28 -10.81 4.53
CA GLY A 144 15.44 -10.01 4.16
C GLY A 144 15.42 -8.57 4.66
N THR A 145 16.42 -7.80 4.26
CA THR A 145 16.56 -6.37 4.57
C THR A 145 16.04 -5.50 3.43
N VAL A 146 15.18 -4.54 3.74
CA VAL A 146 14.66 -3.57 2.75
C VAL A 146 15.77 -2.61 2.32
N MET A 147 16.05 -2.59 1.01
CA MET A 147 17.05 -1.73 0.40
C MET A 147 16.49 -0.41 -0.11
N GLY A 148 15.19 -0.36 -0.43
CA GLY A 148 14.60 0.80 -1.06
C GLY A 148 13.40 0.47 -1.94
N LEU A 149 13.03 1.45 -2.75
CA LEU A 149 12.21 1.28 -3.95
C LEU A 149 13.12 1.53 -5.16
N ASP A 150 12.99 0.76 -6.23
CA ASP A 150 13.64 1.11 -7.50
C ASP A 150 12.79 2.10 -8.31
N ASP A 151 13.16 2.37 -9.57
CA ASP A 151 12.57 3.43 -10.38
C ASP A 151 11.21 3.08 -10.99
N ASP A 152 10.81 1.80 -10.93
CA ASP A 152 9.45 1.39 -11.30
C ASP A 152 8.51 1.28 -10.08
N GLY A 153 9.05 1.49 -8.88
CA GLY A 153 8.34 1.44 -7.62
C GLY A 153 8.33 0.06 -6.96
N SER A 154 9.11 -0.90 -7.45
CA SER A 154 9.29 -2.20 -6.79
C SER A 154 10.02 -2.06 -5.47
N LEU A 155 9.59 -2.82 -4.47
CA LEU A 155 10.36 -3.02 -3.24
C LEU A 155 11.61 -3.84 -3.56
N VAL A 156 12.77 -3.29 -3.23
CA VAL A 156 14.06 -3.99 -3.36
C VAL A 156 14.40 -4.61 -2.01
N LEU A 157 14.57 -5.93 -1.99
CA LEU A 157 14.90 -6.69 -0.80
C LEU A 157 16.23 -7.40 -0.99
N ARG A 158 17.13 -7.30 -0.02
CA ARG A 158 18.28 -8.20 0.10
C ARG A 158 17.87 -9.36 1.01
N GLU A 159 17.63 -10.51 0.42
CA GLU A 159 17.23 -11.73 1.12
C GLU A 159 18.33 -12.19 2.08
N THR A 160 17.97 -12.98 3.08
CA THR A 160 18.93 -13.56 4.04
C THR A 160 20.00 -14.43 3.37
N THR A 161 19.71 -14.97 2.18
CA THR A 161 20.67 -15.70 1.33
C THR A 161 21.72 -14.81 0.65
N GLY A 162 21.56 -13.48 0.72
CA GLY A 162 22.38 -12.50 0.01
C GLY A 162 21.84 -12.11 -1.37
N ILE A 163 20.83 -12.82 -1.89
CA ILE A 163 20.19 -12.51 -3.17
C ILE A 163 19.42 -11.20 -3.07
N VAL A 164 19.50 -10.37 -4.11
CA VAL A 164 18.68 -9.16 -4.24
C VAL A 164 17.47 -9.46 -5.12
N SER A 165 16.27 -9.30 -4.57
CA SER A 165 14.99 -9.50 -5.27
C SER A 165 14.16 -8.22 -5.33
N ARG A 166 13.22 -8.18 -6.29
CA ARG A 166 12.31 -7.05 -6.57
C ARG A 166 10.87 -7.53 -6.52
N TRP A 167 10.01 -6.75 -5.86
CA TRP A 167 8.61 -7.11 -5.62
C TRP A 167 7.67 -5.94 -5.86
N HIS A 168 6.70 -6.10 -6.77
CA HIS A 168 5.67 -5.09 -7.04
C HIS A 168 4.51 -5.13 -6.03
N SER A 169 4.32 -6.26 -5.34
CA SER A 169 3.24 -6.44 -4.36
C SER A 169 3.57 -7.52 -3.33
N GLY A 170 2.96 -7.37 -2.16
CA GLY A 170 3.07 -8.30 -1.04
C GLY A 170 2.84 -7.58 0.29
N ASP A 171 2.50 -8.34 1.31
CA ASP A 171 2.33 -7.83 2.67
C ASP A 171 3.68 -7.86 3.38
N VAL A 172 4.11 -6.70 3.88
CA VAL A 172 5.39 -6.55 4.59
C VAL A 172 5.14 -6.51 6.09
N GLU A 173 5.74 -7.45 6.81
CA GLU A 173 5.81 -7.46 8.27
C GLU A 173 7.24 -7.16 8.72
N VAL A 174 7.40 -6.20 9.65
CA VAL A 174 8.73 -5.95 10.21
C VAL A 174 9.03 -6.96 11.31
N VAL A 175 10.11 -7.71 11.14
CA VAL A 175 10.59 -8.66 12.15
C VAL A 175 11.19 -7.86 13.31
N ARG A 176 10.61 -8.02 14.50
CA ARG A 176 11.20 -7.51 15.75
C ARG A 176 11.91 -8.65 16.44
N TRP A 177 13.23 -8.61 16.44
CA TRP A 177 14.01 -9.49 17.31
C TRP A 177 13.74 -9.08 18.76
N THR A 178 12.97 -9.88 19.47
CA THR A 178 13.00 -9.83 20.93
C THR A 178 14.29 -10.51 21.34
N GLU A 179 15.24 -9.76 21.90
CA GLU A 179 16.31 -10.36 22.69
C GLU A 179 15.64 -11.24 23.74
N THR A 180 15.79 -12.56 23.60
CA THR A 180 15.57 -13.47 24.71
C THR A 180 16.56 -13.02 25.77
N LYS A 181 16.05 -12.37 26.83
CA LYS A 181 16.83 -12.18 28.05
C LYS A 181 17.19 -13.58 28.53
N ASN A 182 18.42 -14.01 28.25
CA ASN A 182 19.01 -15.16 28.93
C ASN A 182 19.06 -14.79 30.42
N ALA A 183 18.15 -15.40 31.18
CA ALA A 183 18.21 -15.47 32.63
C ALA A 183 19.00 -16.71 33.03
#